data_AF-A0A1I0U120-F1
#
_entry.id   AF-A0A1I0U120-F1
#
_cell.length_a   1.000
_cell.length_b   1.000
_cell.length_c   1.000
_cell.angle_alpha   90.00
_cell.angle_beta   90.00
_cell.angle_gamma   90.00
#
_symmetry.space_group_name_H-M   'P 1'
#
loop_
_entity.id
_entity.type
_entity.pdbx_description
1 polymer ?
#
loop_
_entity_poly.entity_id
_entity_poly.type
_entity_poly.pdbx_seq_one_letter_code
_entity_poly.pdbx_strand_id
1 'polypeptide(L)' 'MDKFTRKTSFEQWFSPINRPLFDDLVKTHQLNHYTKKLYMASFMKLLLYAQLHETESLRALSDAVFLEELQRATG' A
#
# COMPACT_ATOMS: atom_id res chain seq x y z
N MET A 1 -16.33 -0.74 24.99
CA MET A 1 -14.90 -0.38 25.01
C MET A 1 -14.29 -0.93 23.74
N ASP A 2 -14.43 -0.19 22.62
CA ASP A 2 -13.87 -0.53 21.30
C ASP A 2 -13.58 0.81 20.60
N LYS A 3 -12.48 1.48 20.97
CA LYS A 3 -12.24 2.87 20.55
C LYS A 3 -11.18 3.03 19.44
N PHE A 4 -10.52 1.97 18.97
CA PHE A 4 -9.41 2.15 18.01
C PHE A 4 -9.27 1.04 16.96
N THR A 5 -10.30 0.84 16.15
CA THR A 5 -10.14 0.09 14.88
C THR A 5 -10.87 0.75 13.72
N ARG A 6 -10.93 2.09 13.73
CA ARG A 6 -11.31 2.83 12.52
C ARG A 6 -10.14 2.73 11.55
N LYS A 7 -10.29 1.87 10.53
CA LYS A 7 -9.45 1.93 9.33
C LYS A 7 -9.42 3.39 8.88
N THR A 8 -8.23 3.90 8.58
CA THR A 8 -8.09 5.24 7.98
C THR A 8 -8.88 5.27 6.67
N SER A 9 -9.31 6.45 6.22
CA SER A 9 -10.04 6.58 4.95
C SER A 9 -9.29 5.89 3.80
N PHE A 10 -7.95 5.94 3.83
CA PHE A 10 -7.08 5.24 2.90
C PHE A 10 -7.16 3.70 3.01
N GLU A 11 -7.10 3.13 4.21
CA GLU A 11 -7.23 1.67 4.42
C GLU A 11 -8.62 1.13 4.05
N GLN A 12 -9.66 1.98 4.03
CA GLN A 12 -10.99 1.60 3.54
C GLN A 12 -10.96 1.30 2.04
N TRP A 13 -10.23 2.09 1.24
CA TRP A 13 -10.02 1.86 -0.19
C TRP A 13 -9.22 0.59 -0.49
N PHE A 14 -8.40 0.13 0.45
CA PHE A 14 -7.68 -1.14 0.34
C PHE A 14 -8.51 -2.35 0.80
N SER A 15 -9.57 -2.14 1.60
CA SER A 15 -10.41 -3.22 2.11
C SER A 15 -11.12 -4.11 1.07
N PRO A 16 -11.54 -3.64 -0.12
CA PRO A 16 -12.17 -4.49 -1.13
C PRO A 16 -11.18 -5.44 -1.83
N ILE A 17 -9.87 -5.28 -1.63
CA ILE A 17 -8.87 -6.20 -2.19
C ILE A 17 -8.98 -7.55 -1.46
N ASN A 18 -9.14 -8.62 -2.24
CA ASN A 18 -9.15 -9.99 -1.73
C ASN A 18 -7.74 -10.36 -1.22
N ARG A 19 -7.52 -10.19 0.08
CA ARG A 19 -6.22 -10.43 0.73
C ARG A 19 -5.73 -11.88 0.58
N PRO A 20 -6.55 -12.93 0.81
CA PRO A 20 -6.12 -14.31 0.59
C PRO A 20 -5.59 -14.56 -0.83
N LEU A 21 -6.32 -14.09 -1.85
CA LEU A 21 -5.89 -14.25 -3.24
C LEU A 21 -4.62 -13.45 -3.53
N PHE A 22 -4.54 -12.22 -3.01
CA PHE A 22 -3.37 -11.37 -3.16
C PHE A 22 -2.11 -12.02 -2.56
N ASP A 23 -2.20 -12.51 -1.33
CA ASP A 23 -1.08 -13.16 -0.64
C ASP A 23 -0.64 -14.44 -1.35
N ASP A 24 -1.59 -15.20 -1.91
CA ASP A 24 -1.30 -16.40 -2.70
C ASP A 24 -0.57 -16.09 -4.01
N LEU A 25 -1.00 -15.06 -4.73
CA LEU A 25 -0.32 -14.58 -5.95
C LEU A 25 1.09 -14.06 -5.64
N VAL A 26 1.25 -13.31 -4.55
CA VAL A 26 2.57 -12.80 -4.10
C VAL A 26 3.54 -13.96 -3.82
N LYS A 27 3.06 -15.03 -3.18
CA LYS A 27 3.86 -16.23 -2.90
C LYS A 27 4.16 -17.02 -4.17
N THR A 28 3.14 -17.29 -4.98
CA THR A 28 3.23 -18.09 -6.22
C THR A 28 4.22 -17.48 -7.20
N HIS A 29 4.20 -16.16 -7.35
CA HIS A 29 5.11 -15.44 -8.24
C HIS A 29 6.38 -14.93 -7.56
N GLN A 30 6.60 -15.26 -6.29
CA GLN A 30 7.80 -14.86 -5.53
C GLN A 30 8.07 -13.33 -5.56
N LEU A 31 7.00 -12.51 -5.57
CA LEU A 31 7.10 -11.06 -5.79
C LEU A 31 7.85 -10.31 -4.69
N ASN A 32 8.01 -10.93 -3.52
CA ASN A 32 8.77 -10.40 -2.40
C ASN A 32 10.18 -11.01 -2.25
N HIS A 33 10.57 -11.95 -3.11
CA HIS A 33 11.77 -12.77 -2.88
C HIS A 33 13.07 -11.99 -2.98
N TYR A 34 13.17 -11.05 -3.92
CA TYR A 34 14.36 -10.21 -4.10
C TYR A 34 14.20 -8.77 -3.56
N THR A 35 13.06 -8.47 -2.94
CA THR A 35 12.69 -7.11 -2.58
C THR A 35 13.12 -6.82 -1.15
N LYS A 36 14.15 -5.97 -0.99
CA LYS A 36 14.74 -5.65 0.33
C LYS A 36 13.98 -4.58 1.12
N LYS A 37 13.26 -3.68 0.44
CA LYS A 37 12.71 -2.45 1.04
C LYS A 37 11.28 -2.11 0.63
N LEU A 38 10.77 -2.71 -0.45
CA LEU A 38 9.44 -2.40 -0.99
C LEU A 38 8.67 -3.71 -1.21
N TYR A 39 7.97 -4.17 -0.18
CA TYR A 39 7.11 -5.36 -0.30
C TYR A 39 5.91 -5.06 -1.21
N MET A 40 5.39 -6.10 -1.87
CA MET A 40 4.27 -5.97 -2.81
C MET A 40 3.03 -5.35 -2.16
N ALA A 41 2.81 -5.59 -0.87
CA ALA A 41 1.73 -4.95 -0.12
C ALA A 41 1.92 -3.42 -0.04
N SER A 42 3.12 -2.96 0.33
CA SER A 42 3.46 -1.53 0.36
C SER A 42 3.42 -0.92 -1.05
N PHE A 43 3.90 -1.65 -2.07
CA PHE A 43 3.81 -1.25 -3.46
C PHE A 43 2.36 -1.03 -3.91
N MET A 44 1.45 -1.97 -3.61
CA MET A 44 0.04 -1.80 -3.97
C MET A 44 -0.63 -0.64 -3.25
N LYS A 45 -0.28 -0.38 -2.00
CA LYS A 45 -0.73 0.82 -1.29
C LYS A 45 -0.24 2.08 -2.01
N LEU A 46 1.04 2.14 -2.39
CA LEU A 46 1.59 3.28 -3.15
C LEU A 46 0.93 3.45 -4.52
N LEU A 47 0.63 2.35 -5.21
CA LEU A 47 -0.07 2.37 -6.50
C LEU A 47 -1.50 2.90 -6.35
N LEU A 48 -2.22 2.45 -5.32
CA LEU A 48 -3.56 2.93 -4.99
C LEU A 48 -3.55 4.43 -4.66
N TYR A 49 -2.57 4.87 -3.87
CA TYR A 49 -2.36 6.28 -3.56
C TYR A 49 -2.12 7.09 -4.84
N ALA A 50 -1.19 6.62 -5.69
CA ALA A 50 -0.87 7.29 -6.95
C ALA A 50 -2.10 7.44 -7.86
N GLN A 51 -2.95 6.40 -7.92
CA GLN A 51 -4.18 6.43 -8.69
C GLN A 51 -5.22 7.39 -8.12
N LEU A 52 -5.37 7.43 -6.78
CA LEU A 52 -6.34 8.30 -6.12
C LEU A 52 -5.97 9.79 -6.20
N HIS A 53 -4.67 10.08 -6.17
CA HIS A 53 -4.13 11.43 -6.20
C HIS A 53 -3.61 11.84 -7.59
N GLU A 54 -3.91 11.05 -8.62
CA GLU A 54 -3.48 11.29 -10.01
C GLU A 54 -2.00 11.69 -10.10
N THR A 55 -1.16 10.97 -9.36
CA THR A 55 0.25 11.36 -9.19
C THR A 55 1.00 11.20 -10.51
N GLU A 56 1.57 12.31 -10.99
CA GLU A 56 2.09 12.43 -12.35
C GLU A 56 3.29 11.52 -12.67
N SER A 57 4.04 11.09 -11.65
CA SER A 57 5.22 10.24 -11.84
C SER A 57 5.64 9.49 -10.59
N LEU A 58 6.49 8.48 -10.77
CA LEU A 58 7.17 7.80 -9.67
C LEU A 58 8.04 8.75 -8.83
N ARG A 59 8.53 9.85 -9.41
CA ARG A 59 9.30 10.85 -8.66
C ARG A 59 8.41 11.63 -7.71
N ALA A 60 7.26 12.11 -8.21
CA ALA A 60 6.26 12.78 -7.37
C ALA A 60 5.72 11.83 -6.27
N LEU A 61 5.56 10.53 -6.59
CA LEU A 61 5.19 9.52 -5.60
C LEU A 61 6.28 9.32 -4.54
N SER A 62 7.56 9.31 -4.94
CA SER A 62 8.69 9.22 -4.02
C SER A 62 8.74 10.42 -3.07
N ASP A 63 8.42 11.62 -3.54
CA ASP A 63 8.36 12.81 -2.69
C ASP A 63 7.17 12.72 -1.72
N ALA A 64 6.03 12.19 -2.17
CA ALA A 64 4.84 11.97 -1.35
C ALA A 64 5.04 10.89 -0.27
N VAL A 65 5.90 9.88 -0.50
CA VAL A 65 6.25 8.83 0.49
C VAL A 65 6.86 9.42 1.76
N PHE A 66 7.40 10.64 1.73
CA PHE A 66 7.91 11.31 2.94
C PHE A 66 6.82 11.97 3.78
N LEU A 67 5.55 11.97 3.33
CA LEU A 67 4.42 12.43 4.12
C LEU A 67 4.12 11.44 5.25
N GLU A 68 3.98 11.96 6.48
CA GLU A 68 3.84 11.16 7.70
C GLU A 68 2.63 10.20 7.65
N GLU A 69 1.55 10.61 6.99
CA GLU A 69 0.34 9.80 6.81
C GLU A 69 0.59 8.61 5.87
N LEU A 70 1.32 8.82 4.77
CA LEU A 70 1.62 7.76 3.80
C LEU A 70 2.66 6.80 4.38
N GLN A 71 3.66 7.30 5.12
CA GLN A 71 4.62 6.45 5.84
C GLN A 71 3.94 5.51 6.83
N ARG A 72 2.98 6.01 7.62
CA ARG A 72 2.20 5.18 8.56
C ARG A 72 1.33 4.15 7.84
N ALA A 73 0.87 4.45 6.63
CA ALA A 73 0.06 3.53 5.84
C ALA A 73 0.89 2.47 5.10
N THR A 74 2.11 2.78 4.65
CA THR A 74 2.95 1.89 3.83
C THR A 74 4.04 1.14 4.60
N GLY A 75 4.35 1.58 5.82
CA GLY A 75 5.32 0.98 6.74
C GLY A 75 4.86 -0.31 7.39
#